data_AF-A0A9P1FFM5-F1
#
_entry.id   AF-A0A9P1FFM5-F1
#
_cell.length_a   1.000
_cell.length_b   1.000
_cell.length_c   1.000
_cell.angle_alpha   90.00
_cell.angle_beta   90.00
_cell.angle_gamma   90.00
#
_symmetry.space_group_name_H-M   'P 1'
#
loop_
_entity.id
_entity.type
_entity.pdbx_description
1 polymer ?
#
loop_
_entity_poly.entity_id
_entity_poly.type
_entity_poly.pdbx_seq_one_letter_code
_entity_poly.pdbx_strand_id
1 'polypeptide(L)'
;MIDDCSTADESFVELQAILAGLPMHAIPHGDRSCGPEVFLSCRGPRKSQIDEGTCKRRVEAILSKAAREYPGHEHVLRQLEVEFASLDLVCFVDHRRRRLFAAVRGTDLSMNRWTTHEDMRSNMHLILGYNPPRAERALKEYLAVRSRFGRYVSFACGHSLGGAVVLFVARECEENPDTAFQRVDVFNTATSPLATPLVPFTTSTHFHRVKGDWASLALEQVELSHGQVHLHSPKESVPDKHVLLHFLPKKVDNADDQSCCLSESVDNRDCLSSTSISPPATCQEDGSAIQKVSKPAWWALLGSCVGVQRKSMQQRRSPDIATGAQ
;
A
#
# COMPACT_ATOMS: atom_id res chain seq x y z
N MET A 1 2.24 -21.31 -31.52
CA MET A 1 2.99 -20.05 -31.32
C MET A 1 2.07 -18.97 -30.76
N ILE A 2 1.33 -19.31 -29.70
CA ILE A 2 0.50 -18.41 -28.90
C ILE A 2 0.87 -18.87 -27.49
N ASP A 3 1.63 -18.06 -26.74
CA ASP A 3 1.78 -18.14 -25.26
C ASP A 3 2.96 -17.30 -24.71
N ASP A 4 3.90 -16.84 -25.54
CA ASP A 4 5.05 -16.09 -25.01
C ASP A 4 4.70 -14.68 -24.47
N CYS A 5 3.65 -14.03 -24.99
CA CYS A 5 3.32 -12.66 -24.56
C CYS A 5 2.63 -12.56 -23.19
N SER A 6 1.89 -13.58 -22.72
CA SER A 6 1.20 -13.47 -21.42
C SER A 6 2.18 -13.54 -20.26
N THR A 7 3.23 -14.35 -20.39
CA THR A 7 4.22 -14.58 -19.33
C THR A 7 5.00 -13.33 -18.94
N ALA A 8 5.31 -12.47 -19.92
CA ALA A 8 6.03 -11.23 -19.67
C ALA A 8 5.18 -10.19 -18.93
N ASP A 9 3.88 -10.13 -19.23
CA ASP A 9 2.95 -9.21 -18.56
C ASP A 9 2.69 -9.66 -17.11
N GLU A 10 2.44 -10.97 -16.91
CA GLU A 10 2.28 -11.56 -15.58
C GLU A 10 3.52 -11.34 -14.71
N SER A 11 4.72 -11.57 -15.26
CA SER A 11 5.99 -11.29 -14.57
C SER A 11 6.09 -9.81 -14.16
N PHE A 12 5.67 -8.87 -15.02
CA PHE A 12 5.69 -7.46 -14.67
C PHE A 12 4.68 -7.11 -13.57
N VAL A 13 3.48 -7.69 -13.59
CA VAL A 13 2.47 -7.52 -12.53
C VAL A 13 2.98 -8.03 -11.20
N GLU A 14 3.59 -9.21 -11.17
CA GLU A 14 4.19 -9.76 -9.94
C GLU A 14 5.29 -8.87 -9.38
N LEU A 15 6.16 -8.32 -10.24
CA LEU A 15 7.17 -7.34 -9.83
C LEU A 15 6.52 -6.11 -9.18
N GLN A 16 5.48 -5.53 -9.80
CA GLN A 16 4.75 -4.41 -9.23
C GLN A 16 4.09 -4.76 -7.89
N ALA A 17 3.54 -5.97 -7.75
CA ALA A 17 2.98 -6.45 -6.49
C ALA A 17 4.05 -6.55 -5.39
N ILE A 18 5.25 -7.04 -5.71
CA ILE A 18 6.39 -7.06 -4.77
C ILE A 18 6.73 -5.64 -4.34
N LEU A 19 6.92 -4.72 -5.30
CA LEU A 19 7.31 -3.33 -5.01
C LEU A 19 6.24 -2.58 -4.20
N ALA A 20 4.95 -2.81 -4.46
CA ALA A 20 3.84 -2.20 -3.71
C ALA A 20 3.84 -2.56 -2.22
N GLY A 21 4.48 -3.68 -1.83
CA GLY A 21 4.61 -4.12 -0.44
C GLY A 21 5.77 -3.47 0.32
N LEU A 22 6.79 -2.98 -0.38
CA LEU A 22 8.04 -2.49 0.24
C LEU A 22 7.90 -1.19 1.04
N PRO A 23 7.07 -0.18 0.64
CA PRO A 23 6.96 1.07 1.38
C PRO A 23 6.56 0.94 2.86
N MET A 24 5.88 -0.16 3.23
CA MET A 24 5.53 -0.44 4.63
C MET A 24 6.76 -0.54 5.55
N HIS A 25 7.92 -0.90 5.00
CA HIS A 25 9.16 -1.07 5.76
C HIS A 25 9.96 0.22 5.95
N ALA A 26 9.56 1.34 5.33
CA ALA A 26 10.15 2.65 5.62
C ALA A 26 9.81 3.12 7.04
N ILE A 27 8.65 2.70 7.55
CA ILE A 27 8.15 3.05 8.89
C ILE A 27 9.08 2.44 9.96
N PRO A 28 9.55 3.23 10.95
CA PRO A 28 10.28 2.68 12.08
C PRO A 28 9.38 1.73 12.87
N HIS A 29 9.78 0.48 13.03
CA HIS A 29 9.21 -0.37 14.07
C HIS A 29 9.52 0.30 15.41
N GLY A 30 8.48 0.81 16.07
CA GLY A 30 8.65 1.31 17.42
C GLY A 30 9.00 0.13 18.32
N ASP A 31 10.11 0.23 19.06
CA ASP A 31 10.34 -0.67 20.17
C ASP A 31 9.14 -0.53 21.11
N ARG A 32 8.24 -1.53 21.11
CA ARG A 32 7.05 -1.59 21.96
C ARG A 32 7.39 -1.70 23.46
N SER A 33 8.65 -1.51 23.83
CA SER A 33 9.16 -1.55 25.19
C SER A 33 8.71 -0.36 26.05
N CYS A 34 8.06 0.66 25.48
CA CYS A 34 7.35 1.65 26.28
C CYS A 34 6.02 1.07 26.74
N GLY A 35 5.98 0.56 27.98
CA GLY A 35 4.77 -0.02 28.59
C GLY A 35 3.56 0.95 28.59
N PRO A 36 2.34 0.41 28.76
CA PRO A 36 1.08 1.16 28.65
C PRO A 36 0.96 2.36 29.61
N GLU A 37 1.73 2.38 30.71
CA GLU A 37 1.73 3.50 31.66
C GLU A 37 2.39 4.78 31.14
N VAL A 38 3.13 4.71 30.02
CA VAL A 38 3.86 5.86 29.47
C VAL A 38 3.00 6.73 28.56
N PHE A 39 1.77 6.31 28.24
CA PHE A 39 0.86 7.05 27.34
C PHE A 39 0.48 8.44 27.87
N LEU A 40 0.51 8.65 29.19
CA LEU A 40 0.21 9.94 29.82
C LEU A 40 1.46 10.78 30.16
N SER A 41 2.63 10.14 30.29
CA SER A 41 3.87 10.82 30.74
C SER A 41 4.88 11.11 29.62
N CYS A 42 4.70 10.56 28.42
CA CYS A 42 5.42 11.04 27.22
C CYS A 42 4.82 12.37 26.73
N ARG A 43 4.93 13.42 27.55
CA ARG A 43 4.71 14.81 27.13
C ARG A 43 5.74 15.19 26.08
N GLY A 44 5.36 14.98 24.83
CA GLY A 44 5.95 15.58 23.64
C GLY A 44 7.19 14.85 23.13
N PRO A 45 7.04 13.85 22.24
CA PRO A 45 8.12 13.57 21.33
C PRO A 45 8.32 14.84 20.49
N ARG A 46 9.51 15.44 20.62
CA ARG A 46 10.10 16.28 19.57
C ARG A 46 9.76 15.59 18.25
N LYS A 47 9.26 16.32 17.25
CA LYS A 47 9.22 15.84 15.87
C LYS A 47 10.65 15.47 15.49
N SER A 48 11.12 14.28 15.87
CA SER A 48 12.34 13.72 15.35
C SER A 48 12.01 13.56 13.88
N GLN A 49 12.53 14.49 13.09
CA GLN A 49 12.35 14.47 11.65
C GLN A 49 12.71 13.06 11.21
N ILE A 50 11.75 12.39 10.60
CA ILE A 50 11.99 11.08 10.03
C ILE A 50 12.98 11.33 8.91
N ASP A 51 14.20 10.89 9.14
CA ASP A 51 15.31 11.07 8.24
C ASP A 51 15.10 10.19 6.99
N GLU A 52 15.06 10.84 5.83
CA GLU A 52 14.94 10.18 4.53
C GLU A 52 16.01 9.10 4.35
N GLY A 53 17.25 9.37 4.78
CA GLY A 53 18.35 8.40 4.72
C GLY A 53 18.08 7.12 5.52
N THR A 54 17.35 7.24 6.64
CA THR A 54 16.97 6.10 7.48
C THR A 54 15.83 5.30 6.84
N CYS A 55 14.83 5.97 6.24
CA CYS A 55 13.79 5.29 5.47
C CYS A 55 14.39 4.51 4.30
N LYS A 56 15.28 5.15 3.53
CA LYS A 56 15.97 4.54 2.39
C LYS A 56 16.74 3.27 2.77
N ARG A 57 17.57 3.32 3.81
CA ARG A 57 18.33 2.14 4.29
C ARG A 57 17.44 0.96 4.67
N ARG A 58 16.29 1.21 5.31
CA ARG A 58 15.34 0.13 5.67
C ARG A 58 14.73 -0.52 4.45
N VAL A 59 14.31 0.30 3.48
CA VAL A 59 13.75 -0.20 2.22
C VAL A 59 14.80 -0.98 1.43
N GLU A 60 16.05 -0.52 1.35
CA GLU A 60 17.16 -1.23 0.69
C GLU A 60 17.40 -2.62 1.30
N ALA A 61 17.37 -2.71 2.64
CA ALA A 61 17.52 -3.98 3.34
C ALA A 61 16.40 -4.97 2.99
N ILE A 62 15.15 -4.49 2.92
CA ILE A 62 14.00 -5.34 2.57
C ILE A 62 13.96 -5.65 1.08
N LEU A 63 14.35 -4.74 0.19
CA LEU A 63 14.51 -5.02 -1.24
C LEU A 63 15.52 -6.15 -1.46
N SER A 64 16.64 -6.10 -0.74
CA SER A 64 17.67 -7.16 -0.77
C SER A 64 17.13 -8.50 -0.25
N LYS A 65 16.26 -8.48 0.77
CA LYS A 65 15.57 -9.67 1.27
C LYS A 65 14.56 -10.21 0.25
N ALA A 66 13.73 -9.34 -0.34
CA ALA A 66 12.75 -9.70 -1.37
C ALA A 66 13.42 -10.37 -2.58
N ALA A 67 14.59 -9.88 -3.00
CA ALA A 67 15.35 -10.51 -4.08
C ALA A 67 15.69 -11.98 -3.81
N ARG A 68 15.91 -12.38 -2.54
CA ARG A 68 16.15 -13.78 -2.15
C ARG A 68 14.86 -14.58 -2.02
N GLU A 69 13.78 -13.95 -1.56
CA GLU A 69 12.48 -14.62 -1.35
C GLU A 69 11.76 -14.93 -2.67
N TYR A 70 12.01 -14.15 -3.72
CA TYR A 70 11.34 -14.26 -5.02
C TYR A 70 12.36 -14.55 -6.15
N PRO A 71 12.87 -15.79 -6.30
CA PRO A 71 13.93 -16.14 -7.25
C PRO A 71 13.56 -15.86 -8.71
N GLY A 72 12.27 -15.98 -9.06
CA GLY A 72 11.78 -15.60 -10.40
C GLY A 72 11.99 -14.12 -10.74
N HIS A 73 12.15 -13.26 -9.73
CA HIS A 73 12.35 -11.81 -9.86
C HIS A 73 13.71 -11.34 -9.33
N GLU A 74 14.56 -12.25 -8.82
CA GLU A 74 15.81 -11.92 -8.13
C GLU A 74 16.70 -11.00 -8.96
N HIS A 75 16.88 -11.33 -10.25
CA HIS A 75 17.76 -10.58 -11.14
C HIS A 75 17.31 -9.13 -11.31
N VAL A 76 16.00 -8.89 -11.44
CA VAL A 76 15.44 -7.54 -11.60
C VAL A 76 15.50 -6.79 -10.27
N LEU A 77 15.10 -7.44 -9.16
CA LEU A 77 15.11 -6.82 -7.83
C LEU A 77 16.52 -6.39 -7.38
N ARG A 78 17.56 -7.18 -7.68
CA ARG A 78 18.96 -6.82 -7.39
C ARG A 78 19.49 -5.65 -8.22
N GLN A 79 18.85 -5.33 -9.35
CA GLN A 79 19.24 -4.20 -10.21
C GLN A 79 18.57 -2.89 -9.80
N LEU A 80 17.55 -2.95 -8.95
CA LEU A 80 16.85 -1.78 -8.49
C LEU A 80 17.64 -1.08 -7.39
N GLU A 81 17.83 0.22 -7.56
CA GLU A 81 18.38 1.11 -6.54
C GLU A 81 17.24 1.89 -5.89
N VAL A 82 17.22 2.00 -4.55
CA VAL A 82 16.24 2.83 -3.84
C VAL A 82 16.71 4.26 -3.94
N GLU A 83 16.14 5.03 -4.85
CA GLU A 83 16.56 6.42 -5.07
C GLU A 83 16.02 7.35 -3.99
N PHE A 84 14.75 7.15 -3.61
CA PHE A 84 14.05 7.97 -2.63
C PHE A 84 13.14 7.09 -1.77
N ALA A 85 13.02 7.43 -0.49
CA ALA A 85 12.08 6.79 0.41
C ALA A 85 11.58 7.76 1.49
N SER A 86 10.28 7.97 1.53
CA SER A 86 9.56 8.63 2.63
C SER A 86 8.69 7.62 3.37
N LEU A 87 7.82 8.09 4.28
CA LEU A 87 6.83 7.22 4.91
C LEU A 87 5.74 6.75 3.93
N ASP A 88 5.50 7.47 2.85
CA ASP A 88 4.37 7.22 1.96
C ASP A 88 4.81 6.76 0.57
N LEU A 89 5.94 7.25 0.07
CA LEU A 89 6.43 6.98 -1.28
C LEU A 89 7.83 6.38 -1.25
N VAL A 90 8.05 5.37 -2.09
CA VAL A 90 9.38 4.85 -2.41
C VAL A 90 9.57 4.89 -3.92
N CYS A 91 10.71 5.41 -4.37
CA CYS A 91 11.09 5.39 -5.78
C CYS A 91 12.30 4.48 -5.99
N PHE A 92 12.16 3.52 -6.90
CA PHE A 92 13.22 2.61 -7.33
C PHE A 92 13.67 2.94 -8.74
N VAL A 93 14.96 2.80 -9.02
CA VAL A 93 15.53 3.07 -10.34
C VAL A 93 16.22 1.83 -10.88
N ASP A 94 15.89 1.47 -12.12
CA ASP A 94 16.66 0.54 -12.95
C ASP A 94 17.44 1.36 -13.97
N HIS A 95 18.71 1.61 -13.69
CA HIS A 95 19.58 2.38 -14.57
C HIS A 95 19.84 1.70 -15.92
N ARG A 96 19.87 0.36 -15.95
CA ARG A 96 20.17 -0.42 -17.17
C ARG A 96 19.06 -0.29 -18.19
N ARG A 97 17.81 -0.38 -17.74
CA ARG A 97 16.62 -0.27 -18.61
C ARG A 97 16.03 1.14 -18.64
N ARG A 98 16.61 2.07 -17.89
CA ARG A 98 16.15 3.45 -17.72
C ARG A 98 14.68 3.50 -17.28
N ARG A 99 14.36 2.76 -16.21
CA ARG A 99 13.00 2.70 -15.63
C ARG A 99 12.98 3.29 -14.23
N LEU A 100 11.92 4.03 -13.93
CA LEU A 100 11.64 4.59 -12.61
C LEU A 100 10.34 3.94 -12.10
N PHE A 101 10.37 3.34 -10.91
CA PHE A 101 9.22 2.73 -10.28
C PHE A 101 8.83 3.51 -9.04
N ALA A 102 7.58 3.96 -8.93
CA ALA A 102 7.05 4.64 -7.77
C ALA A 102 6.07 3.70 -7.03
N ALA A 103 6.38 3.32 -5.79
CA ALA A 103 5.50 2.51 -4.95
C ALA A 103 4.95 3.34 -3.80
N VAL A 104 3.63 3.37 -3.65
CA VAL A 104 2.96 4.11 -2.58
C VAL A 104 2.44 3.15 -1.51
N ARG A 105 2.75 3.46 -0.25
CA ARG A 105 2.34 2.68 0.92
C ARG A 105 0.82 2.60 1.06
N GLY A 106 0.31 1.46 1.54
CA GLY A 106 -1.08 1.32 1.99
C GLY A 106 -1.38 1.99 3.33
N THR A 107 -2.47 1.57 3.98
CA THR A 107 -2.76 1.89 5.39
C THR A 107 -1.85 1.06 6.29
N ASP A 108 -1.27 1.66 7.32
CA ASP A 108 -0.48 0.95 8.33
C ASP A 108 -1.38 0.29 9.38
N LEU A 109 -1.44 -1.03 9.32
CA LEU A 109 -2.23 -1.85 10.25
C LEU A 109 -1.58 -1.98 11.63
N SER A 110 -0.29 -1.67 11.76
CA SER A 110 0.41 -1.70 13.05
C SER A 110 0.07 -0.50 13.95
N MET A 111 -0.76 0.43 13.45
CA MET A 111 -1.16 1.67 14.11
C MET A 111 0.05 2.45 14.63
N ASN A 112 1.07 2.60 13.79
CA ASN A 112 2.25 3.35 14.17
C ASN A 112 1.89 4.83 14.39
N ARG A 113 2.37 5.42 15.48
CA ARG A 113 2.10 6.82 15.83
C ARG A 113 2.47 7.84 14.74
N TRP A 114 3.41 7.50 13.86
CA TRP A 114 3.88 8.37 12.79
C TRP A 114 2.92 8.45 11.60
N THR A 115 2.16 7.38 11.34
CA THR A 115 1.33 7.20 10.14
C THR A 115 -0.16 7.15 10.46
N THR A 116 -0.54 6.68 11.64
CA THR A 116 -1.94 6.39 12.02
C THR A 116 -2.87 7.58 11.79
N HIS A 117 -2.50 8.77 12.26
CA HIS A 117 -3.36 9.95 12.11
C HIS A 117 -3.55 10.33 10.63
N GLU A 118 -2.49 10.28 9.83
CA GLU A 118 -2.55 10.59 8.40
C GLU A 118 -3.33 9.52 7.62
N ASP A 119 -3.17 8.25 7.97
CA ASP A 119 -3.89 7.12 7.38
C ASP A 119 -5.39 7.17 7.72
N MET A 120 -5.75 7.43 8.98
CA MET A 120 -7.15 7.61 9.38
C MET A 120 -7.80 8.77 8.62
N ARG A 121 -7.12 9.93 8.58
CA ARG A 121 -7.62 11.10 7.84
C ARG A 121 -7.81 10.79 6.36
N SER A 122 -6.84 10.11 5.74
CA SER A 122 -6.86 9.73 4.33
C SER A 122 -7.98 8.74 4.00
N ASN A 123 -8.17 7.73 4.84
CA ASN A 123 -9.26 6.78 4.71
C ASN A 123 -10.63 7.47 4.83
N MET A 124 -10.79 8.41 5.78
CA MET A 124 -12.05 9.17 5.91
C MET A 124 -12.33 10.02 4.67
N HIS A 125 -11.32 10.70 4.12
CA HIS A 125 -11.48 11.46 2.88
C HIS A 125 -11.90 10.54 1.73
N LEU A 126 -11.22 9.41 1.59
CA LEU A 126 -11.54 8.43 0.56
C LEU A 126 -12.99 7.97 0.69
N ILE A 127 -13.43 7.55 1.88
CA ILE A 127 -14.83 7.11 2.13
C ILE A 127 -15.82 8.19 1.70
N LEU A 128 -15.56 9.45 2.04
CA LEU A 128 -16.40 10.60 1.68
C LEU A 128 -16.33 11.01 0.20
N GLY A 129 -15.54 10.30 -0.61
CA GLY A 129 -15.38 10.57 -2.04
C GLY A 129 -14.34 11.64 -2.36
N TYR A 130 -13.53 12.05 -1.39
CA TYR A 130 -12.46 13.03 -1.56
C TYR A 130 -11.10 12.37 -1.80
N ASN A 131 -10.19 13.13 -2.40
CA ASN A 131 -8.81 12.69 -2.58
C ASN A 131 -8.10 12.53 -1.21
N PRO A 132 -7.29 11.47 -1.01
CA PRO A 132 -6.50 11.31 0.20
C PRO A 132 -5.52 12.49 0.37
N PRO A 133 -5.48 13.19 1.52
CA PRO A 133 -4.60 14.34 1.71
C PRO A 133 -3.11 14.04 1.53
N ARG A 134 -2.68 12.79 1.80
CA ARG A 134 -1.29 12.37 1.58
C ARG A 134 -0.90 12.30 0.09
N ALA A 135 -1.86 12.31 -0.83
CA ALA A 135 -1.59 12.22 -2.27
C ALA A 135 -0.88 13.46 -2.82
N GLU A 136 -1.18 14.65 -2.29
CA GLU A 136 -0.44 15.88 -2.66
C GLU A 136 1.03 15.82 -2.26
N ARG A 137 1.34 15.22 -1.11
CA ARG A 137 2.73 15.03 -0.66
C ARG A 137 3.44 14.03 -1.57
N ALA A 138 2.83 12.88 -1.83
CA ALA A 138 3.37 11.87 -2.74
C ALA A 138 3.60 12.44 -4.16
N LEU A 139 2.70 13.29 -4.66
CA LEU A 139 2.87 13.98 -5.94
C LEU A 139 4.12 14.87 -5.94
N LYS A 140 4.30 15.73 -4.93
CA LYS A 140 5.46 16.61 -4.82
C LYS A 140 6.77 15.83 -4.74
N GLU A 141 6.79 14.77 -3.94
CA GLU A 141 7.96 13.88 -3.80
C GLU A 141 8.26 13.17 -5.12
N TYR A 142 7.24 12.62 -5.79
CA TYR A 142 7.41 11.99 -7.11
C TYR A 142 7.95 12.98 -8.14
N LEU A 143 7.38 14.18 -8.25
CA LEU A 143 7.85 15.20 -9.20
C LEU A 143 9.30 15.63 -8.92
N ALA A 144 9.68 15.75 -7.65
CA ALA A 144 11.05 16.05 -7.26
C ALA A 144 12.02 14.95 -7.72
N VAL A 145 11.68 13.67 -7.51
CA VAL A 145 12.48 12.54 -8.01
C VAL A 145 12.49 12.56 -9.55
N ARG A 146 11.31 12.64 -10.16
CA ARG A 146 11.10 12.57 -11.61
C ARG A 146 11.93 13.61 -12.37
N SER A 147 12.09 14.82 -11.82
CA SER A 147 12.93 15.87 -12.41
C SER A 147 14.39 15.43 -12.67
N ARG A 148 14.93 14.53 -11.85
CA ARG A 148 16.28 13.96 -11.98
C ARG A 148 16.36 12.81 -12.98
N PHE A 149 15.21 12.22 -13.33
CA PHE A 149 15.08 11.05 -14.18
C PHE A 149 14.14 11.29 -15.38
N GLY A 150 14.07 12.52 -15.90
CA GLY A 150 13.07 12.91 -16.92
C GLY A 150 13.08 12.07 -18.21
N ARG A 151 14.19 11.39 -18.52
CA ARG A 151 14.29 10.49 -19.69
C ARG A 151 14.01 9.01 -19.38
N TYR A 152 13.67 8.68 -18.14
CA TYR A 152 13.35 7.30 -17.74
C TYR A 152 11.88 7.02 -18.08
N VAL A 153 11.52 5.77 -18.25
CA VAL A 153 10.12 5.35 -18.34
C VAL A 153 9.60 5.14 -16.91
N SER A 154 8.53 5.84 -16.55
CA SER A 154 7.96 5.76 -15.20
C SER A 154 6.84 4.72 -15.11
N PHE A 155 6.83 3.97 -14.02
CA PHE A 155 5.78 3.06 -13.61
C PHE A 155 5.37 3.36 -12.18
N ALA A 156 4.15 3.01 -11.80
CA ALA A 156 3.73 3.16 -10.42
C ALA A 156 2.87 2.00 -9.93
N CYS A 157 2.90 1.77 -8.62
CA CYS A 157 2.03 0.80 -7.98
C CYS A 157 1.62 1.19 -6.56
N GLY A 158 0.56 0.57 -6.09
CA GLY A 158 0.08 0.75 -4.73
C GLY A 158 -0.96 -0.29 -4.33
N HIS A 159 -0.96 -0.64 -3.05
CA HIS A 159 -1.95 -1.55 -2.46
C HIS A 159 -2.92 -0.79 -1.54
N SER A 160 -4.20 -1.16 -1.54
CA SER A 160 -5.21 -0.57 -0.64
C SER A 160 -5.28 0.96 -0.81
N LEU A 161 -5.14 1.74 0.27
CA LEU A 161 -5.06 3.21 0.23
C LEU A 161 -3.88 3.73 -0.64
N GLY A 162 -2.80 2.94 -0.79
CA GLY A 162 -1.69 3.29 -1.67
C GLY A 162 -2.10 3.30 -3.14
N GLY A 163 -3.01 2.41 -3.53
CA GLY A 163 -3.61 2.39 -4.86
C GLY A 163 -4.39 3.67 -5.16
N ALA A 164 -5.23 4.12 -4.22
CA ALA A 164 -5.99 5.36 -4.38
C ALA A 164 -5.07 6.60 -4.52
N VAL A 165 -3.99 6.64 -3.72
CA VAL A 165 -3.01 7.72 -3.81
C VAL A 165 -2.28 7.71 -5.14
N VAL A 166 -1.80 6.55 -5.60
CA VAL A 166 -1.00 6.49 -6.84
C VAL A 166 -1.85 6.81 -8.08
N LEU A 167 -3.14 6.47 -8.08
CA LEU A 167 -4.08 6.88 -9.12
C LEU A 167 -4.24 8.40 -9.18
N PHE A 168 -4.34 9.06 -8.02
CA PHE A 168 -4.35 10.52 -7.95
C PHE A 168 -3.06 11.11 -8.51
N VAL A 169 -1.89 10.63 -8.07
CA VAL A 169 -0.59 11.10 -8.57
C VAL A 169 -0.48 10.91 -10.08
N ALA A 170 -0.94 9.76 -10.61
CA ALA A 170 -0.90 9.47 -12.02
C ALA A 170 -1.78 10.41 -12.84
N ARG A 171 -3.00 10.70 -12.36
CA ARG A 171 -3.90 11.66 -12.99
C ARG A 171 -3.28 13.06 -13.05
N GLU A 172 -2.71 13.54 -11.95
CA GLU A 172 -2.09 14.87 -11.92
C GLU A 172 -0.83 14.98 -12.81
N CYS A 173 -0.20 13.86 -13.16
CA CYS A 173 0.99 13.84 -14.03
C CYS A 173 0.67 13.56 -15.50
N GLU A 174 -0.58 13.22 -15.85
CA GLU A 174 -0.91 12.68 -17.17
C GLU A 174 -0.88 13.71 -18.31
N GLU A 175 -1.12 14.99 -17.98
CA GLU A 175 -1.11 16.09 -18.93
C GLU A 175 0.30 16.42 -19.45
N ASN A 176 1.34 16.07 -18.67
CA ASN A 176 2.73 16.29 -19.03
C ASN A 176 3.43 14.95 -19.30
N PRO A 177 3.73 14.62 -20.57
CA PRO A 177 4.42 13.39 -20.95
C PRO A 177 5.76 13.16 -20.25
N ASP A 178 6.46 14.24 -19.86
CA ASP A 178 7.75 14.14 -19.17
C ASP A 178 7.59 13.64 -17.72
N THR A 179 6.40 13.78 -17.12
CA THR A 179 6.10 13.33 -15.76
C THR A 179 5.13 12.16 -15.70
N ALA A 180 4.38 11.91 -16.77
CA ALA A 180 3.39 10.85 -16.85
C ALA A 180 3.99 9.46 -16.61
N PHE A 181 3.17 8.57 -16.07
CA PHE A 181 3.52 7.15 -15.99
C PHE A 181 3.15 6.48 -17.31
N GLN A 182 3.96 5.51 -17.73
CA GLN A 182 3.56 4.63 -18.82
C GLN A 182 2.46 3.67 -18.36
N ARG A 183 2.58 3.15 -17.13
CA ARG A 183 1.66 2.18 -16.56
C ARG A 183 1.57 2.29 -15.04
N VAL A 184 0.36 2.06 -14.53
CA VAL A 184 0.03 2.02 -13.11
C VAL A 184 -0.70 0.73 -12.78
N ASP A 185 -0.19 -0.03 -11.80
CA ASP A 185 -0.81 -1.25 -11.29
C ASP A 185 -1.26 -1.04 -9.85
N VAL A 186 -2.57 -1.15 -9.60
CA VAL A 186 -3.12 -1.02 -8.24
C VAL A 186 -3.71 -2.33 -7.77
N PHE A 187 -3.40 -2.71 -6.52
CA PHE A 187 -3.75 -4.01 -5.94
C PHE A 187 -4.76 -3.83 -4.81
N ASN A 188 -5.94 -4.45 -4.94
CA ASN A 188 -7.06 -4.29 -3.99
C ASN A 188 -7.24 -2.82 -3.58
N THR A 189 -7.23 -1.91 -4.55
CA THR A 189 -7.26 -0.48 -4.23
C THR A 189 -8.56 -0.14 -3.50
N ALA A 190 -8.43 0.64 -2.42
CA ALA A 190 -9.59 1.16 -1.74
C ALA A 190 -10.28 2.18 -2.66
N THR A 191 -11.58 2.04 -2.87
CA THR A 191 -12.38 2.97 -3.65
C THR A 191 -13.64 3.34 -2.90
N SER A 192 -14.09 4.58 -3.08
CA SER A 192 -15.38 5.01 -2.54
C SER A 192 -16.45 4.94 -3.62
N PRO A 193 -17.65 4.42 -3.29
CA PRO A 193 -18.79 4.46 -4.20
C PRO A 193 -19.29 5.90 -4.45
N LEU A 194 -18.88 6.86 -3.61
CA LEU A 194 -19.23 8.27 -3.77
C LEU A 194 -18.22 9.02 -4.64
N ALA A 195 -17.03 8.46 -4.86
CA ALA A 195 -16.01 9.08 -5.69
C ALA A 195 -16.27 8.79 -7.17
N THR A 196 -16.09 9.81 -8.02
CA THR A 196 -15.82 9.55 -9.42
C THR A 196 -14.47 8.81 -9.51
N PRO A 197 -14.40 7.67 -10.20
CA PRO A 197 -13.17 6.92 -10.36
C PRO A 197 -12.06 7.82 -10.90
N LEU A 198 -10.95 7.89 -10.16
CA LEU A 198 -9.74 8.57 -10.61
C LEU A 198 -9.01 7.60 -11.54
N VAL A 199 -9.39 7.59 -12.81
CA VAL A 199 -8.65 6.83 -13.81
C VAL A 199 -8.00 7.81 -14.78
N PRO A 200 -6.65 7.80 -14.86
CA PRO A 200 -5.96 8.53 -15.91
C PRO A 200 -6.43 8.08 -17.29
N PHE A 201 -6.55 9.04 -18.21
CA PHE A 201 -6.93 8.84 -19.61
C PHE A 201 -5.77 8.29 -20.44
N THR A 202 -4.53 8.75 -20.21
CA THR A 202 -3.38 8.38 -21.05
C THR A 202 -2.53 7.27 -20.47
N THR A 203 -2.47 7.16 -19.14
CA THR A 203 -1.67 6.14 -18.44
C THR A 203 -2.37 4.78 -18.49
N SER A 204 -1.64 3.73 -18.90
CA SER A 204 -2.18 2.36 -18.88
C SER A 204 -2.45 1.93 -17.44
N THR A 205 -3.71 1.87 -17.03
CA THR A 205 -4.09 1.62 -15.64
C THR A 205 -4.66 0.22 -15.48
N HIS A 206 -4.10 -0.56 -14.56
CA HIS A 206 -4.48 -1.94 -14.30
C HIS A 206 -4.95 -2.09 -12.85
N PHE A 207 -6.20 -2.49 -12.66
CA PHE A 207 -6.84 -2.71 -11.37
C PHE A 207 -6.84 -4.21 -11.06
N HIS A 208 -5.97 -4.65 -10.16
CA HIS A 208 -5.88 -6.04 -9.72
C HIS A 208 -6.72 -6.24 -8.46
N ARG A 209 -7.76 -7.06 -8.56
CA ARG A 209 -8.75 -7.24 -7.49
C ARG A 209 -8.96 -8.69 -7.13
N VAL A 210 -9.09 -8.97 -5.83
CA VAL A 210 -9.49 -10.29 -5.34
C VAL A 210 -11.01 -10.38 -5.24
N LYS A 211 -11.61 -11.48 -5.74
CA LYS A 211 -13.05 -11.69 -5.67
C LYS A 211 -13.57 -11.67 -4.23
N GLY A 212 -14.50 -10.75 -3.96
CA GLY A 212 -15.10 -10.56 -2.65
C GLY A 212 -14.25 -9.75 -1.67
N ASP A 213 -13.18 -9.10 -2.13
CA ASP A 213 -12.61 -7.97 -1.40
C ASP A 213 -13.63 -6.83 -1.35
N TRP A 214 -13.92 -6.37 -0.13
CA TRP A 214 -14.96 -5.38 0.14
C TRP A 214 -14.47 -3.95 -0.12
N ALA A 215 -13.17 -3.67 0.07
CA ALA A 215 -12.64 -2.31 -0.06
C ALA A 215 -12.56 -1.84 -1.52
N SER A 216 -12.49 -2.79 -2.44
CA SER A 216 -12.50 -2.57 -3.89
C SER A 216 -13.87 -2.82 -4.52
N LEU A 217 -14.93 -3.06 -3.72
CA LEU A 217 -16.27 -3.41 -4.22
C LEU A 217 -16.86 -2.32 -5.11
N ALA A 218 -16.58 -1.05 -4.82
CA ALA A 218 -17.10 0.05 -5.64
C ALA A 218 -16.57 0.01 -7.09
N LEU A 219 -15.43 -0.65 -7.37
CA LEU A 219 -14.95 -0.84 -8.74
C LEU A 219 -15.81 -1.80 -9.56
N GLU A 220 -16.58 -2.71 -8.94
CA GLU A 220 -17.50 -3.59 -9.70
C GLU A 220 -18.64 -2.83 -10.36
N GLN A 221 -19.02 -1.70 -9.78
CA GLN A 221 -20.19 -0.93 -10.20
C GLN A 221 -19.85 0.18 -11.19
N VAL A 222 -18.56 0.37 -11.43
CA VAL A 222 -18.06 1.47 -12.24
C VAL A 222 -17.73 0.93 -13.63
N GLU A 223 -18.38 1.50 -14.64
CA GLU A 223 -17.91 1.39 -16.01
C GLU A 223 -16.66 2.26 -16.15
N LEU A 224 -15.49 1.61 -16.18
CA LEU A 224 -14.23 2.29 -16.42
C LEU A 224 -14.11 2.58 -17.91
N SER A 225 -14.15 3.86 -18.28
CA SER A 225 -13.92 4.29 -19.66
C SER A 225 -12.47 4.05 -20.11
N HIS A 226 -11.54 3.98 -19.16
CA HIS A 226 -10.11 3.77 -19.35
C HIS A 226 -9.61 2.75 -18.31
N GLY A 227 -8.56 2.01 -18.64
CA GLY A 227 -7.97 1.01 -17.76
C GLY A 227 -8.61 -0.39 -17.85
N GLN A 228 -7.98 -1.35 -17.18
CA GLN A 228 -8.32 -2.78 -17.23
C GLN A 228 -8.53 -3.32 -15.82
N VAL A 229 -9.61 -4.08 -15.60
CA VAL A 229 -9.86 -4.75 -14.33
C VAL A 229 -9.50 -6.22 -14.45
N HIS A 230 -8.57 -6.66 -13.61
CA HIS A 230 -8.10 -8.03 -13.48
C HIS A 230 -8.70 -8.62 -12.21
N LEU A 231 -9.61 -9.59 -12.37
CA LEU A 231 -10.26 -10.26 -11.25
C LEU A 231 -9.55 -11.58 -10.94
N HIS A 232 -8.96 -11.66 -9.75
CA HIS A 232 -8.23 -12.81 -9.25
C HIS A 232 -9.10 -13.63 -8.29
N SER A 233 -8.98 -14.95 -8.41
CA SER A 233 -9.50 -15.88 -7.40
C SER A 233 -8.70 -15.73 -6.10
N PRO A 234 -9.35 -15.70 -4.93
CA PRO A 234 -8.64 -15.70 -3.65
C PRO A 234 -7.79 -16.96 -3.50
N LYS A 235 -6.54 -16.82 -3.06
CA LYS A 235 -5.70 -17.96 -2.66
C LYS A 235 -6.26 -18.57 -1.37
N GLU A 236 -6.47 -19.89 -1.36
CA GLU A 236 -7.03 -20.61 -0.20
C GLU A 236 -6.17 -20.48 1.06
N SER A 237 -4.85 -20.38 0.91
CA SER A 237 -3.90 -20.22 2.01
C SER A 237 -3.87 -18.84 2.65
N VAL A 238 -4.60 -17.86 2.08
CA VAL A 238 -4.57 -16.47 2.54
C VAL A 238 -5.94 -16.12 3.14
N PRO A 239 -6.03 -15.93 4.48
CA PRO A 239 -7.32 -15.87 5.17
C PRO A 239 -8.11 -14.58 4.91
N ASP A 240 -7.41 -13.46 4.71
CA ASP A 240 -8.02 -12.16 4.42
C ASP A 240 -7.99 -11.92 2.90
N LYS A 241 -9.05 -11.35 2.33
CA LYS A 241 -9.13 -11.02 0.90
C LYS A 241 -8.47 -9.70 0.56
N HIS A 242 -8.36 -8.79 1.54
CA HIS A 242 -7.80 -7.45 1.37
C HIS A 242 -6.31 -7.41 1.75
N VAL A 243 -5.52 -8.32 1.18
CA VAL A 243 -4.07 -8.37 1.41
C VAL A 243 -3.32 -8.60 0.11
N LEU A 244 -2.11 -8.05 0.06
CA LEU A 244 -1.25 -8.10 -1.11
C LEU A 244 -0.75 -9.53 -1.44
N LEU A 245 -0.77 -10.44 -0.46
CA LEU A 245 -0.33 -11.85 -0.60
C LEU A 245 -1.04 -12.61 -1.74
N HIS A 246 -2.26 -12.20 -2.13
CA HIS A 246 -2.97 -12.79 -3.26
C HIS A 246 -2.27 -12.55 -4.60
N PHE A 247 -1.48 -11.49 -4.73
CA PHE A 247 -0.82 -11.09 -5.98
C PHE A 247 0.67 -11.40 -6.00
N LEU A 248 1.24 -11.74 -4.84
CA LEU A 248 2.67 -12.04 -4.75
C LEU A 248 2.96 -13.44 -5.33
N PRO A 249 4.09 -13.61 -6.03
CA PRO A 249 4.53 -14.93 -6.46
C PRO A 249 4.81 -15.84 -5.26
N LYS A 250 4.87 -17.16 -5.50
CA LYS A 250 5.23 -18.11 -4.44
C LYS A 250 6.66 -17.80 -3.95
N LYS A 251 6.82 -17.61 -2.64
CA LYS A 251 8.14 -17.50 -2.02
C LYS A 251 8.86 -18.84 -2.06
N VAL A 252 10.19 -18.83 -2.03
CA VAL A 252 10.94 -20.05 -1.71
C VAL A 252 10.48 -20.51 -0.32
N ASP A 253 10.07 -21.78 -0.22
CA ASP A 253 9.71 -22.41 1.04
C ASP A 253 11.01 -22.59 1.86
N ASN A 254 11.51 -21.51 2.45
CA ASN A 254 12.56 -21.59 3.45
C ASN A 254 11.90 -22.17 4.70
N ALA A 255 12.07 -23.47 4.90
CA ALA A 255 11.47 -24.25 5.98
C ALA A 255 11.80 -23.72 7.40
N ASP A 256 12.71 -22.75 7.53
CA ASP A 256 13.19 -22.23 8.81
C ASP A 256 12.70 -20.81 9.16
N ASP A 257 12.01 -20.10 8.26
CA ASP A 257 11.67 -18.67 8.44
C ASP A 257 10.19 -18.40 8.80
N GLN A 258 9.42 -19.44 9.12
CA GLN A 258 8.03 -19.30 9.61
C GLN A 258 7.91 -18.55 10.95
N SER A 259 9.03 -18.18 11.59
CA SER A 259 9.03 -17.57 12.92
C SER A 259 8.95 -16.05 12.95
N CYS A 260 9.15 -15.29 11.86
CA CYS A 260 9.36 -13.83 11.99
C CYS A 260 8.35 -12.90 11.30
N CYS A 261 7.43 -13.38 10.46
CA CYS A 261 6.50 -12.48 9.75
C CYS A 261 5.02 -12.89 9.81
N LEU A 262 4.67 -13.97 10.51
CA LEU A 262 3.27 -14.42 10.67
C LEU A 262 2.80 -14.54 12.12
N SER A 263 3.60 -14.10 13.10
CA SER A 263 3.24 -14.05 14.52
C SER A 263 3.38 -12.64 15.12
N GLU A 264 2.65 -11.67 14.57
CA GLU A 264 2.13 -10.57 15.41
C GLU A 264 0.81 -11.01 16.06
N SER A 265 0.88 -12.06 16.89
CA SER A 265 -0.12 -12.33 17.93
C SER A 265 0.41 -13.37 18.92
N VAL A 266 0.53 -12.92 20.17
CA VAL A 266 0.59 -13.68 21.44
C VAL A 266 1.98 -14.23 21.83
N ASP A 267 2.49 -13.60 22.90
CA ASP A 267 3.45 -14.06 23.90
C ASP A 267 4.84 -14.52 23.48
N ASN A 268 5.82 -13.62 23.64
CA ASN A 268 7.21 -13.96 23.84
C ASN A 268 7.67 -13.33 25.17
N ARG A 269 7.39 -14.04 26.28
CA ARG A 269 8.16 -13.90 27.51
C ARG A 269 9.19 -15.04 27.53
N ASP A 270 10.35 -14.70 28.08
CA ASP A 270 11.41 -15.60 28.51
C ASP A 270 12.46 -15.99 27.46
N CYS A 271 13.43 -15.09 27.27
CA CYS A 271 14.83 -15.45 27.09
C CYS A 271 15.74 -14.32 27.56
N LEU A 272 15.80 -14.11 28.88
CA LEU A 272 16.91 -13.41 29.51
C LEU A 272 17.36 -14.13 30.79
N SER A 273 18.67 -14.39 30.79
CA SER A 273 19.56 -14.58 31.94
C SER A 273 19.67 -15.97 32.58
N SER A 274 20.86 -16.53 32.47
CA SER A 274 21.42 -17.46 33.45
C SER A 274 22.64 -16.81 34.09
N THR A 275 22.43 -16.10 35.21
CA THR A 275 23.43 -15.93 36.27
C THR A 275 22.72 -15.73 37.61
N SER A 276 22.45 -16.87 38.26
CA SER A 276 22.81 -17.21 39.64
C SER A 276 22.32 -16.35 40.85
N ILE A 277 21.62 -17.07 41.76
CA ILE A 277 21.60 -17.01 43.26
C ILE A 277 20.44 -16.27 43.95
N SER A 278 19.35 -17.01 44.27
CA SER A 278 18.73 -17.26 45.61
C SER A 278 17.20 -17.44 45.57
N PRO A 279 16.58 -18.37 46.35
CA PRO A 279 15.12 -18.60 46.41
C PRO A 279 14.50 -18.19 47.78
N PRO A 280 13.19 -18.38 48.03
CA PRO A 280 12.05 -17.83 47.27
C PRO A 280 11.09 -17.05 48.20
N ALA A 281 10.38 -16.05 47.65
CA ALA A 281 9.13 -15.54 48.24
C ALA A 281 7.98 -15.92 47.31
N THR A 282 7.05 -16.69 47.83
CA THR A 282 5.79 -17.11 47.20
C THR A 282 4.88 -15.92 46.94
N CYS A 283 4.49 -15.70 45.68
CA CYS A 283 3.37 -14.85 45.30
C CYS A 283 2.41 -15.67 44.44
N GLN A 284 1.14 -15.71 44.86
CA GLN A 284 0.01 -16.27 44.13
C GLN A 284 -0.23 -15.49 42.83
N GLU A 285 -0.46 -16.22 41.73
CA GLU A 285 -0.96 -15.67 40.49
C GLU A 285 -2.50 -15.66 40.51
N ASP A 286 -3.09 -14.48 40.52
CA ASP A 286 -4.50 -14.30 40.15
C ASP A 286 -4.60 -14.23 38.62
N GLY A 287 -5.27 -15.23 38.05
CA GLY A 287 -5.54 -15.31 36.62
C GLY A 287 -6.54 -14.25 36.16
N SER A 288 -6.05 -13.17 35.55
CA SER A 288 -6.89 -12.23 34.80
C SER A 288 -7.00 -12.67 33.35
N ALA A 289 -8.22 -13.00 32.91
CA ALA A 289 -8.55 -13.32 31.53
C ALA A 289 -8.19 -12.16 30.59
N ILE A 290 -7.28 -12.40 29.65
CA ILE A 290 -6.96 -11.47 28.57
C ILE A 290 -8.13 -11.45 27.59
N GLN A 291 -8.86 -10.34 27.59
CA GLN A 291 -9.89 -10.04 26.59
C GLN A 291 -9.22 -9.88 25.23
N LYS A 292 -9.55 -10.75 24.27
CA LYS A 292 -9.18 -10.58 22.86
C LYS A 292 -9.73 -9.24 22.37
N VAL A 293 -8.84 -8.29 22.10
CA VAL A 293 -9.20 -7.02 21.44
C VAL A 293 -9.67 -7.38 20.03
N SER A 294 -10.98 -7.30 19.80
CA SER A 294 -11.57 -7.49 18.49
C SER A 294 -11.10 -6.39 17.54
N LYS A 295 -10.94 -6.74 16.25
CA LYS A 295 -10.66 -5.78 15.17
C LYS A 295 -11.59 -4.56 15.33
N PRO A 296 -11.10 -3.32 15.17
CA PRO A 296 -11.89 -2.16 15.54
C PRO A 296 -13.13 -2.07 14.64
N ALA A 297 -14.31 -2.06 15.28
CA ALA A 297 -15.64 -2.30 14.71
C ALA A 297 -16.13 -1.26 13.69
N TRP A 298 -15.37 -0.19 13.42
CA TRP A 298 -15.79 0.90 12.54
C TRP A 298 -15.80 0.53 11.06
N TRP A 299 -15.03 -0.47 10.62
CA TRP A 299 -15.11 -0.96 9.25
C TRP A 299 -16.38 -1.78 8.98
N ALA A 300 -16.93 -2.45 9.99
CA ALA A 300 -18.21 -3.16 9.89
C ALA A 300 -19.41 -2.19 9.76
N LEU A 301 -19.31 -1.00 10.37
CA LEU A 301 -20.35 0.04 10.27
C LEU A 301 -20.51 0.60 8.85
N LEU A 302 -19.43 0.64 8.05
CA LEU A 302 -19.50 1.13 6.67
C LEU A 302 -20.15 0.12 5.71
N GLY A 303 -19.99 -1.19 5.97
CA GLY A 303 -20.65 -2.25 5.20
C GLY A 303 -22.19 -2.21 5.31
N SER A 304 -22.73 -1.67 6.42
CA SER A 304 -24.17 -1.56 6.64
C SER A 304 -24.82 -0.34 5.98
N CYS A 305 -24.06 0.70 5.60
CA CYS A 305 -24.62 1.93 5.01
C CYS A 305 -24.81 1.86 3.48
N VAL A 306 -24.18 0.93 2.78
CA VAL A 306 -24.26 0.82 1.30
C VAL A 306 -25.59 0.20 0.81
N GLY A 307 -26.44 -0.27 1.73
CA GLY A 307 -27.73 -0.90 1.40
C GLY A 307 -28.90 0.04 1.08
N VAL A 308 -28.76 1.37 1.21
CA VAL A 308 -29.89 2.29 1.07
C VAL A 308 -29.49 3.56 0.32
N GLN A 309 -29.62 3.55 -1.02
CA GLN A 309 -30.19 4.63 -1.85
C GLN A 309 -29.90 4.42 -3.34
N ARG A 310 -30.88 3.87 -4.07
CA ARG A 310 -31.06 4.14 -5.51
C ARG A 310 -32.28 5.06 -5.65
N LYS A 311 -32.06 6.34 -5.91
CA LYS A 311 -33.03 7.20 -6.58
C LYS A 311 -32.36 7.87 -7.76
N SER A 312 -33.04 7.76 -8.90
CA SER A 312 -32.69 8.22 -10.24
C SER A 312 -32.08 9.61 -10.29
N MET A 313 -30.89 9.73 -10.87
CA MET A 313 -30.38 10.99 -11.41
C MET A 313 -30.63 10.98 -12.93
N GLN A 314 -31.74 11.62 -13.30
CA GLN A 314 -32.16 11.83 -14.69
C GLN A 314 -31.39 13.04 -15.28
N GLN A 315 -30.75 12.80 -16.41
CA GLN A 315 -30.37 13.72 -17.50
C GLN A 315 -30.30 15.23 -17.19
N ARG A 316 -29.07 15.78 -17.17
CA ARG A 316 -28.84 17.18 -17.57
C ARG A 316 -28.44 17.21 -19.03
N ARG A 317 -29.28 17.84 -19.85
CA ARG A 317 -28.99 18.21 -21.24
C ARG A 317 -27.92 19.30 -21.26
N SER A 318 -26.91 19.12 -22.10
CA SER A 318 -25.97 20.18 -22.48
C SER A 318 -26.69 21.22 -23.37
N PRO A 319 -26.40 22.52 -23.24
CA PRO A 319 -26.89 23.52 -24.18
C PRO A 319 -26.07 23.50 -25.47
N ASP A 320 -26.78 23.55 -26.60
CA ASP A 320 -26.22 23.69 -27.94
C ASP A 320 -25.46 25.02 -28.08
N ILE A 321 -24.20 24.92 -28.53
CA ILE A 321 -23.39 26.09 -28.91
C ILE A 321 -23.73 26.41 -30.37
N ALA A 322 -24.42 27.53 -30.57
CA ALA A 322 -24.67 28.10 -31.89
C ALA A 322 -23.40 28.74 -32.46
N THR A 323 -22.92 28.21 -33.57
CA THR A 323 -21.92 28.84 -34.43
C THR A 323 -22.54 30.03 -35.16
N GLY A 324 -22.17 31.25 -34.76
CA GLY A 324 -22.42 32.46 -35.53
C GLY A 324 -21.32 32.66 -36.58
N ALA A 325 -21.72 32.74 -37.84
CA ALA A 325 -20.87 33.15 -38.96
C ALA A 325 -20.83 34.68 -39.06
N GLN A 326 -19.63 35.22 -39.29
CA GLN A 326 -19.37 36.49 -39.98
C GLN A 326 -18.17 36.31 -40.91
#